data_AF-A0A2E8QYL8-F1
#
_entry.id   AF-A0A2E8QYL8-F1
#
_cell.length_a   1.000
_cell.length_b   1.000
_cell.length_c   1.000
_cell.angle_alpha   90.00
_cell.angle_beta   90.00
_cell.angle_gamma   90.00
#
_symmetry.space_group_name_H-M   'P 1'
#
loop_
_entity.id
_entity.type
_entity.pdbx_description
1 polymer ?
#
loop_
_entity_poly.entity_id
_entity_poly.type
_entity_poly.pdbx_seq_one_letter_code
_entity_poly.pdbx_strand_id
1 'polypeptide(L)' 'MPRVLESFALRDLIPTQIHVTRSGSEDMRTPEAELTIDVQVSGVAAEARKAIARNLRAIACVHSVLTSERTPHSF' A
#
# COMPACT_ATOMS: atom_id res chain seq x y z
N MET A 1 -8.66 -3.25 4.21
CA MET A 1 -7.85 -2.34 5.04
C MET A 1 -7.07 -3.03 6.16
N PRO A 2 -7.64 -3.81 7.10
CA PRO A 2 -6.89 -4.35 8.24
C PRO A 2 -5.64 -5.17 7.86
N ARG A 3 -5.77 -6.05 6.85
CA ARG A 3 -4.65 -6.89 6.35
C ARG A 3 -3.51 -6.10 5.73
N VAL A 4 -3.81 -4.95 5.11
CA VAL A 4 -2.79 -4.05 4.57
C VAL A 4 -2.01 -3.43 5.73
N LEU A 5 -2.70 -2.96 6.76
CA LEU A 5 -2.08 -2.32 7.93
C LEU A 5 -1.27 -3.29 8.78
N GLU A 6 -1.73 -4.54 8.92
CA GLU A 6 -1.03 -5.61 9.62
C GLU A 6 0.39 -5.83 9.07
N SER A 7 0.58 -5.67 7.75
CA SER A 7 1.90 -5.80 7.11
C SER A 7 2.92 -4.78 7.62
N PHE A 8 2.48 -3.61 8.07
CA PHE A 8 3.32 -2.57 8.65
C PHE A 8 3.47 -2.73 10.16
N ALA A 9 2.36 -3.00 10.87
CA ALA A 9 2.34 -3.16 12.32
C ALA A 9 3.27 -4.28 12.81
N LEU A 10 3.33 -5.42 12.10
CA LEU A 10 4.22 -6.54 12.42
C LEU A 10 5.72 -6.20 12.35
N ARG A 11 6.07 -5.03 11.83
CA ARG A 11 7.44 -4.55 11.65
C ARG A 11 7.71 -3.27 12.44
N ASP A 12 6.82 -2.92 13.36
CA ASP A 12 6.87 -1.68 14.14
C ASP A 12 6.92 -0.42 13.25
N LEU A 13 6.31 -0.52 12.05
CA LEU A 13 6.19 0.59 11.12
C LEU A 13 4.82 1.23 11.30
N ILE A 14 4.82 2.48 11.77
CA ILE A 14 3.61 3.29 11.90
C ILE A 14 3.47 4.14 10.63
N PRO A 15 2.41 3.94 9.82
CA PRO A 15 2.17 4.81 8.68
C PRO A 15 1.97 6.26 9.11
N THR A 16 2.67 7.18 8.46
CA THR A 16 2.51 8.62 8.69
C THR A 16 1.25 9.14 8.03
N GLN A 17 0.83 8.53 6.92
CA GLN A 17 -0.39 8.88 6.19
C GLN A 17 -0.93 7.65 5.46
N ILE A 18 -2.26 7.55 5.41
CA ILE A 18 -2.97 6.54 4.62
C ILE A 18 -4.05 7.26 3.83
N HIS A 19 -4.05 7.08 2.52
CA HIS A 19 -5.09 7.58 1.63
C HIS A 19 -5.76 6.40 0.93
N VAL A 20 -7.08 6.38 0.88
CA VAL A 20 -7.85 5.31 0.27
C VAL A 20 -8.85 5.91 -0.69
N THR A 21 -8.73 5.55 -1.96
CA THR A 21 -9.63 5.99 -3.02
C THR A 21 -10.33 4.78 -3.59
N ARG A 22 -11.67 4.85 -3.71
CA ARG A 22 -12.43 3.88 -4.49
C ARG A 22 -12.55 4.40 -5.93
N SER A 23 -12.17 3.58 -6.89
CA SER A 23 -12.31 3.84 -8.33
C SER A 23 -13.25 2.82 -8.98
N GLY A 24 -13.87 3.17 -10.10
CA GLY A 24 -14.86 2.33 -10.79
C GLY A 24 -16.30 2.79 -10.59
N SER A 25 -17.18 2.35 -11.48
CA SER A 25 -18.62 2.70 -11.47
C SER A 25 -19.43 1.62 -10.75
N GLU A 26 -20.56 2.01 -10.14
CA GLU A 26 -21.55 1.08 -9.57
C GLU A 26 -22.33 0.30 -10.64
N ASP A 27 -22.18 0.67 -11.91
CA ASP A 27 -22.83 -0.04 -13.00
C ASP A 27 -22.28 -1.45 -13.18
N MET A 28 -23.17 -2.44 -13.15
CA MET A 28 -22.85 -3.87 -13.36
C MET A 28 -22.27 -4.21 -14.76
N ARG A 29 -22.04 -3.21 -15.63
CA ARG A 29 -21.39 -3.38 -16.95
C ARG A 29 -19.95 -2.86 -17.00
N THR A 30 -19.48 -2.19 -15.95
CA THR A 30 -18.11 -1.69 -15.83
C THR A 30 -17.24 -2.62 -14.99
N PRO A 31 -15.90 -2.58 -15.15
CA PRO A 31 -15.00 -3.35 -14.31
C PRO A 31 -15.30 -3.09 -12.82
N GLU A 32 -15.16 -4.15 -12.01
CA GLU A 32 -15.46 -4.13 -10.58
C GLU A 32 -14.82 -2.92 -9.88
N ALA A 33 -15.51 -2.36 -8.89
CA ALA A 33 -14.96 -1.22 -8.15
C ALA A 33 -13.61 -1.59 -7.51
N GLU A 34 -12.58 -0.82 -7.83
CA GLU A 34 -11.22 -0.99 -7.34
C GLU A 34 -10.95 -0.08 -6.14
N LEU A 35 -10.04 -0.50 -5.27
CA LEU A 35 -9.54 0.31 -4.16
C LEU A 35 -8.05 0.58 -4.35
N THR A 36 -7.72 1.86 -4.49
CA THR A 36 -6.34 2.33 -4.47
C THR A 36 -5.99 2.76 -3.05
N ILE A 37 -4.93 2.18 -2.50
CA ILE A 37 -4.48 2.44 -1.13
C ILE A 37 -3.04 2.96 -1.19
N ASP A 38 -2.85 4.22 -0.83
CA ASP A 38 -1.55 4.85 -0.70
C ASP A 38 -1.14 4.89 0.78
N VAL A 39 0.00 4.28 1.10
CA VAL A 39 0.53 4.22 2.46
C VAL A 39 1.90 4.88 2.49
N GLN A 40 2.02 5.94 3.30
CA GLN A 40 3.29 6.62 3.54
C GLN A 40 3.89 6.13 4.86
N VAL A 41 5.16 5.74 4.82
CA VAL A 41 5.92 5.23 5.96
C VAL A 41 7.32 5.81 5.94
N SER A 42 7.87 6.09 7.12
CA SER A 42 9.24 6.55 7.31
C SER A 42 10.10 5.45 7.94
N GLY A 43 11.42 5.58 7.84
CA GLY A 43 12.36 4.65 8.50
C GLY A 43 12.42 3.23 7.93
N VAL A 44 11.91 3.01 6.71
CA VAL A 44 11.89 1.66 6.10
C VAL A 44 13.20 1.35 5.39
N ALA A 45 13.93 0.35 5.88
CA ALA A 45 15.10 -0.19 5.19
C ALA A 45 14.72 -0.83 3.84
N ALA A 46 15.63 -0.79 2.86
CA ALA A 46 15.37 -1.29 1.50
C ALA A 46 14.89 -2.76 1.46
N GLU A 47 15.46 -3.61 2.30
CA GLU A 47 15.07 -5.03 2.40
C GLU A 47 13.69 -5.21 3.05
N ALA A 48 13.35 -4.38 4.03
CA ALA A 48 12.02 -4.37 4.63
C ALA A 48 10.96 -3.94 3.62
N ARG A 49 11.25 -2.95 2.77
CA ARG A 49 10.35 -2.50 1.69
C ARG A 49 10.01 -3.63 0.71
N LYS A 50 11.02 -4.37 0.24
CA LYS A 50 10.81 -5.53 -0.65
C LYS A 50 9.96 -6.60 0.03
N ALA A 51 10.23 -6.90 1.30
CA ALA A 51 9.48 -7.89 2.06
C ALA A 51 8.01 -7.47 2.27
N ILE A 52 7.75 -6.20 2.57
CA ILE A 52 6.40 -5.65 2.71
C ILE A 52 5.66 -5.74 1.38
N ALA A 53 6.28 -5.30 0.28
CA ALA A 53 5.65 -5.36 -1.04
C ALA A 53 5.30 -6.78 -1.46
N ARG A 54 6.19 -7.75 -1.18
CA ARG A 54 5.92 -9.17 -1.42
C ARG A 54 4.76 -9.69 -0.57
N ASN A 55 4.70 -9.33 0.71
CA ASN A 55 3.60 -9.73 1.60
C ASN A 55 2.27 -9.14 1.16
N LEU A 56 2.25 -7.86 0.75
CA LEU A 56 1.03 -7.20 0.26
C LEU A 56 0.50 -7.86 -1.02
N ARG A 57 1.40 -8.25 -1.95
CA ARG A 57 1.01 -8.98 -3.18
C ARG A 57 0.40 -10.36 -2.90
N ALA A 58 0.65 -10.94 -1.74
CA ALA A 58 0.08 -12.24 -1.36
C ALA A 58 -1.32 -12.11 -0.74
N ILE A 59 -1.79 -10.90 -0.45
CA ILE A 59 -3.14 -10.67 0.08
C ILE A 59 -4.15 -10.89 -1.06
N ALA A 60 -5.19 -11.67 -0.79
CA ALA A 60 -6.28 -11.87 -1.74
C ALA A 60 -6.88 -10.54 -2.19
N CYS A 61 -7.22 -10.43 -3.48
CA CYS A 61 -7.78 -9.23 -4.12
C CYS A 61 -6.80 -8.05 -4.26
N VAL A 62 -5.51 -8.22 -3.97
CA VAL A 62 -4.48 -7.23 -4.33
C VAL A 62 -4.00 -7.50 -5.76
N HIS A 63 -4.37 -6.61 -6.68
CA HIS A 63 -4.00 -6.73 -8.10
C HIS A 63 -2.57 -6.27 -8.36
N SER A 64 -2.13 -5.19 -7.71
CA SER A 64 -0.78 -4.65 -7.89
C SER A 64 -0.29 -3.95 -6.63
N VAL A 65 1.04 -3.89 -6.48
CA VAL A 65 1.70 -3.15 -5.40
C VAL A 65 2.86 -2.39 -5.99
N LEU A 66 2.79 -1.07 -5.88
CA LEU A 66 3.82 -0.13 -6.29
C LEU A 66 4.55 0.38 -5.05
N THR A 67 5.87 0.56 -5.17
CA THR A 67 6.71 1.12 -4.10
C THR A 67 7.45 2.32 -4.66
N SER A 68 7.37 3.45 -3.96
CA SER A 68 8.12 4.66 -4.29
C SER A 68 8.98 5.06 -3.10
N GLU A 69 10.18 5.56 -3.38
CA GLU A 69 11.09 6.12 -2.40
C GLU A 69 11.15 7.63 -2.62
N ARG A 70 10.71 8.39 -1.62
CA ARG A 70 10.97 9.82 -1.59
C ARG A 70 12.32 10.03 -0.93
N THR A 71 13.36 10.22 -1.74
CA THR A 71 14.61 10.76 -1.22
C THR A 71 14.36 12.20 -0.78
N PRO A 72 14.68 12.58 0.47
CA PRO A 72 14.64 13.98 0.84
C PRO A 72 15.65 14.73 -0.05
N HIS A 73 15.17 15.69 -0.83
CA HIS A 73 16.07 16.60 -1.51
C HIS A 73 16.78 17.45 -0.44
N SER A 74 18.07 17.19 -0.25
CA SER A 74 18.95 18.09 0.48
C SER A 74 19.05 19.40 -0.32
N PHE A 75 18.57 20.50 0.27
CA PHE A 75 18.80 21.85 -0.22
C PHE A 75 20.22 22.31 0.13
#